data_AF-A0A517MIE1-F1
#
_entry.id   AF-A0A517MIE1-F1
#
_cell.length_a   1.000
_cell.length_b   1.000
_cell.length_c   1.000
_cell.angle_alpha   90.00
_cell.angle_beta   90.00
_cell.angle_gamma   90.00
#
_symmetry.space_group_name_H-M   'P 1'
#
loop_
_entity.id
_entity.type
_entity.pdbx_description
1 polymer ?
#
loop_
_entity_poly.entity_id
_entity_poly.type
_entity_poly.pdbx_seq_one_letter_code
_entity_poly.pdbx_strand_id
1 'polypeptide(L)'
;MAWRPERLVKAGELDNSTLGWTIGWLELEGIDQRLQLKLAGNCHPDLAGWKFRINRIEPELPEPDTSPDNPDISLDQSGHVGDITADQMVKHHEMSDSELVRRLVAGEKPPFTWRKCLYLEWFSNANGRIVIQSTRLEVERIGERAFELTEDEWKEQVQQNANELGHSMVQLTDALQEREDEDEDDA
;
A
#
# COMPACT_ATOMS: atom_id res chain seq x y z
N MET A 1 6.72 -8.17 8.68
CA MET A 1 6.70 -6.70 8.87
C MET A 1 6.29 -6.08 7.54
N ALA A 2 5.63 -4.91 7.54
CA ALA A 2 5.21 -4.24 6.30
C ALA A 2 5.76 -2.80 6.27
N TRP A 3 6.27 -2.36 5.12
CA TRP A 3 6.69 -0.98 4.93
C TRP A 3 5.47 -0.08 4.63
N ARG A 4 5.44 1.10 5.25
CA ARG A 4 4.28 2.01 5.27
C ARG A 4 4.69 3.43 4.85
N PRO A 5 4.86 3.68 3.54
CA PRO A 5 5.35 4.96 3.04
C PRO A 5 4.24 5.98 2.76
N GLU A 6 3.03 5.81 3.29
CA GLU A 6 1.87 6.66 2.97
C GLU A 6 2.14 8.15 3.16
N ARG A 7 2.99 8.51 4.13
CA ARG A 7 3.36 9.90 4.42
C ARG A 7 4.28 10.49 3.37
N LEU A 8 5.04 9.65 2.67
CA LEU A 8 5.98 10.07 1.63
C LEU A 8 5.29 10.25 0.28
N VAL A 9 4.14 9.61 0.01
CA VAL A 9 3.50 9.68 -1.31
C VAL A 9 3.06 11.10 -1.64
N LYS A 10 3.57 11.66 -2.75
CA LYS A 10 3.17 12.97 -3.30
C LYS A 10 2.17 12.82 -4.42
N ALA A 11 2.48 11.92 -5.35
CA ALA A 11 1.69 11.66 -6.54
C ALA A 11 1.96 10.23 -7.04
N GLY A 12 1.16 9.80 -8.01
CA GLY A 12 1.37 8.53 -8.68
C GLY A 12 0.48 8.39 -9.90
N GLU A 13 0.76 7.38 -10.70
CA GLU A 13 -0.11 6.94 -11.78
C GLU A 13 -0.04 5.43 -11.86
N LEU A 14 -1.20 4.77 -11.77
CA LEU A 14 -1.32 3.32 -11.94
C LEU A 14 -2.24 3.01 -13.12
N ASP A 15 -1.97 1.88 -13.76
CA ASP A 15 -2.68 1.38 -14.92
C ASP A 15 -3.01 -0.09 -14.69
N ASN A 16 -4.29 -0.36 -14.45
CA ASN A 16 -4.86 -1.71 -14.41
C ASN A 16 -5.84 -1.91 -15.58
N SER A 17 -5.54 -1.33 -16.76
CA SER A 17 -6.31 -1.55 -18.00
C SER A 17 -6.04 -2.90 -18.66
N THR A 18 -4.93 -3.56 -18.30
CA THR A 18 -4.59 -4.91 -18.76
C THR A 18 -4.97 -5.92 -17.69
N LEU A 19 -5.86 -6.85 -18.02
CA LEU A 19 -6.33 -7.87 -17.08
C LEU A 19 -5.16 -8.68 -16.52
N GLY A 20 -5.12 -8.82 -15.20
CA GLY A 20 -4.08 -9.53 -14.46
C GLY A 20 -2.78 -8.74 -14.25
N TRP A 21 -2.72 -7.46 -14.62
CA TRP A 21 -1.54 -6.63 -14.44
C TRP A 21 -1.89 -5.24 -13.94
N THR A 22 -1.15 -4.78 -12.93
CA THR A 22 -1.18 -3.41 -12.44
C THR A 22 0.23 -2.83 -12.53
N ILE A 23 0.42 -1.83 -13.38
CA ILE A 23 1.71 -1.19 -13.60
C ILE A 23 1.63 0.31 -13.33
N GLY A 24 2.75 0.96 -13.06
CA GLY A 24 2.75 2.41 -12.89
C GLY A 24 3.91 2.92 -12.07
N TRP A 25 3.72 4.06 -11.43
CA TRP A 25 4.74 4.68 -10.60
C TRP A 25 4.15 5.50 -9.45
N LEU A 26 4.94 5.66 -8.39
CA LEU A 26 4.71 6.59 -7.29
C LEU A 26 5.88 7.57 -7.14
N GLU A 27 5.57 8.80 -6.77
CA GLU A 27 6.55 9.83 -6.42
C GLU A 27 6.54 10.00 -4.89
N LEU A 28 7.72 9.84 -4.28
CA LEU A 28 7.89 9.84 -2.83
C LEU A 28 8.71 11.05 -2.39
N GLU A 29 8.32 11.66 -1.26
CA GLU A 29 9.07 12.73 -0.63
C GLU A 29 10.45 12.25 -0.20
N GLY A 30 11.49 13.03 -0.52
CA GLY A 30 12.87 12.70 -0.18
C GLY A 30 13.54 11.69 -1.12
N ILE A 31 12.84 11.21 -2.15
CA ILE A 31 13.37 10.30 -3.16
C ILE A 31 13.24 10.97 -4.54
N ASP A 32 14.38 11.28 -5.16
CA ASP A 32 14.41 12.00 -6.44
C ASP A 32 13.88 11.18 -7.63
N GLN A 33 13.87 9.85 -7.48
CA GLN A 33 13.44 8.90 -8.50
C GLN A 33 12.06 8.33 -8.18
N ARG A 34 11.25 8.10 -9.22
CA ARG A 34 9.93 7.48 -9.09
C ARG A 34 10.04 5.99 -8.80
N LEU A 35 9.33 5.53 -7.77
CA LEU A 35 9.12 4.11 -7.48
C LEU A 35 8.30 3.50 -8.62
N GLN A 36 8.88 2.61 -9.41
CA GLN A 36 8.20 1.90 -10.49
C GLN A 36 7.48 0.67 -9.95
N LEU A 37 6.25 0.43 -10.41
CA LEU A 37 5.42 -0.71 -10.02
C LEU A 37 5.14 -1.58 -11.24
N LYS A 38 5.43 -2.87 -11.12
CA LYS A 38 5.06 -3.91 -12.08
C LYS A 38 4.53 -5.12 -11.32
N LEU A 39 3.22 -5.13 -11.12
CA LEU A 39 2.55 -6.07 -10.24
C LEU A 39 1.64 -7.00 -11.04
N ALA A 40 1.70 -8.29 -10.75
CA ALA A 40 0.72 -9.27 -11.22
C ALA A 40 -0.52 -9.23 -10.32
N GLY A 41 -1.71 -9.19 -10.92
CA GLY A 41 -2.99 -9.08 -10.24
C GLY A 41 -3.76 -7.80 -10.59
N ASN A 42 -5.04 -7.79 -10.21
CA ASN A 42 -5.96 -6.69 -10.49
C ASN A 42 -6.30 -5.88 -9.24
N CYS A 43 -6.72 -4.63 -9.46
CA CYS A 43 -7.32 -3.82 -8.42
C CYS A 43 -8.73 -4.32 -8.06
N HIS A 44 -9.29 -3.78 -6.97
CA HIS A 44 -10.69 -3.99 -6.59
C HIS A 44 -11.65 -3.47 -7.67
N PRO A 45 -12.92 -3.90 -7.67
CA PRO A 45 -13.88 -3.54 -8.72
C PRO A 45 -14.07 -2.03 -8.96
N ASP A 46 -13.75 -1.16 -8.00
CA ASP A 46 -13.82 0.29 -8.19
C ASP A 46 -12.69 0.87 -9.06
N LEU A 47 -11.55 0.18 -9.14
CA LEU A 47 -10.36 0.58 -9.92
C LEU A 47 -10.00 -0.41 -11.03
N ALA A 48 -10.54 -1.63 -11.01
CA ALA A 48 -10.28 -2.64 -12.02
C ALA A 48 -10.63 -2.16 -13.43
N GLY A 49 -9.71 -2.31 -14.37
CA GLY A 49 -9.86 -1.84 -15.74
C GLY A 49 -9.56 -0.36 -15.94
N TRP A 50 -9.22 0.39 -14.90
CA TRP A 50 -8.91 1.81 -15.00
C TRP A 50 -7.41 2.07 -15.04
N LYS A 51 -7.05 3.11 -15.80
CA LYS A 51 -5.86 3.91 -15.55
C LYS A 51 -6.25 5.08 -14.64
N PHE A 52 -5.42 5.43 -13.68
CA PHE A 52 -5.73 6.49 -12.73
C PHE A 52 -4.50 7.19 -12.16
N ARG A 53 -4.67 8.47 -11.82
CA ARG A 53 -3.69 9.31 -11.14
C ARG A 53 -3.99 9.36 -9.65
N ILE A 54 -2.94 9.38 -8.86
CA ILE A 54 -2.97 9.58 -7.42
C ILE A 54 -2.39 10.94 -7.13
N ASN A 55 -3.09 11.76 -6.35
CA ASN A 55 -2.59 13.06 -5.91
C ASN A 55 -2.84 13.26 -4.42
N ARG A 56 -1.88 13.85 -3.72
CA ARG A 56 -2.10 14.32 -2.36
C ARG A 56 -2.95 15.58 -2.34
N ILE A 57 -4.10 15.51 -1.69
CA ILE A 57 -5.06 16.62 -1.58
C ILE A 57 -4.93 17.39 -0.26
N GLU A 58 -4.36 16.77 0.77
CA GLU A 58 -4.11 17.39 2.06
C GLU A 58 -2.68 17.04 2.55
N PRO A 59 -1.96 17.98 3.19
CA PRO A 59 -0.66 17.68 3.78
C PRO A 59 -0.80 16.67 4.93
N GLU A 60 0.28 15.93 5.19
CA GLU A 60 0.36 15.10 6.38
C GLU A 60 0.37 15.95 7.65
N LEU A 61 -0.23 15.40 8.71
CA LEU A 61 -0.14 16.03 10.01
C LEU A 61 1.28 15.83 10.57
N PRO A 62 1.86 16.85 11.22
CA PRO A 62 3.18 16.73 11.81
C PRO A 62 3.13 15.69 12.94
N GLU A 63 4.01 14.70 12.87
CA GLU A 63 4.21 13.74 13.97
C GLU A 63 5.44 14.17 14.76
N PRO A 64 5.40 14.10 16.09
CA PRO A 64 6.61 14.22 16.89
C PRO A 64 7.54 13.03 16.59
N ASP A 65 8.82 13.32 16.35
CA ASP A 65 9.91 12.33 16.27
C ASP A 65 9.86 11.28 15.14
N THR A 66 9.21 11.56 14.01
CA THR A 66 9.42 10.72 12.81
C THR A 66 10.63 11.21 12.03
N SER A 67 11.77 10.57 12.26
CA SER A 67 12.80 10.51 11.21
C SER A 67 12.16 9.79 10.01
N PRO A 68 12.34 10.26 8.77
CA PRO A 68 11.93 9.48 7.62
C PRO A 68 12.71 8.16 7.70
N ASP A 69 12.02 7.06 8.02
CA ASP A 69 12.52 5.74 7.76
C ASP A 69 12.76 5.71 6.26
N ASN A 70 14.02 5.87 5.88
CA ASN A 70 14.49 5.76 4.51
C ASN A 70 15.10 4.36 4.42
N PRO A 71 14.29 3.28 4.38
CA PRO A 71 14.85 1.97 4.14
C PRO A 71 15.55 2.01 2.78
N ASP A 72 16.61 1.22 2.65
CA ASP A 72 17.27 0.97 1.37
C ASP A 72 16.28 0.21 0.47
N ILE A 73 15.36 0.95 -0.15
CA ILE A 73 14.27 0.41 -0.93
C ILE A 73 14.65 0.31 -2.40
N SER A 74 14.36 -0.84 -3.00
CA SER A 74 14.41 -0.98 -4.45
C SER A 74 13.39 -0.05 -5.09
N LEU A 75 13.83 0.86 -5.94
CA LEU A 75 12.89 1.72 -6.67
C LEU A 75 12.10 0.96 -7.74
N ASP A 76 12.56 -0.23 -8.12
CA ASP A 76 11.85 -1.14 -9.01
C ASP A 76 11.09 -2.19 -8.19
N GLN A 77 9.78 -2.02 -8.08
CA GLN A 77 8.86 -2.91 -7.36
C GLN A 77 8.19 -3.88 -8.33
N SER A 78 8.71 -5.11 -8.37
CA SER A 78 8.05 -6.24 -9.03
C SER A 78 7.46 -7.20 -8.01
N GLY A 79 6.26 -7.72 -8.27
CA GLY A 79 5.62 -8.67 -7.37
C GLY A 79 4.13 -8.87 -7.64
N HIS A 80 3.34 -9.07 -6.59
CA HIS A 80 1.91 -9.35 -6.69
C HIS A 80 1.06 -8.27 -6.01
N VAL A 81 -0.11 -7.98 -6.57
CA VAL A 81 -1.12 -7.13 -5.93
C VAL A 81 -1.66 -7.85 -4.71
N GLY A 82 -1.75 -7.14 -3.58
CA GLY A 82 -2.50 -7.55 -2.40
C GLY A 82 -3.92 -7.01 -2.48
N ASP A 83 -4.13 -5.76 -2.08
CA ASP A 83 -5.43 -5.10 -2.23
C ASP A 83 -5.20 -3.66 -2.71
N ILE A 84 -5.89 -3.26 -3.78
CA ILE A 84 -5.82 -1.89 -4.32
C ILE A 84 -7.24 -1.38 -4.53
N THR A 85 -7.66 -0.39 -3.73
CA THR A 85 -9.01 0.21 -3.78
C THR A 85 -9.00 1.68 -3.34
N ALA A 86 -9.93 2.47 -3.86
CA ALA A 86 -10.21 3.84 -3.41
C ALA A 86 -11.56 3.98 -2.70
N ASP A 87 -12.27 2.87 -2.48
CA ASP A 87 -13.63 2.84 -1.91
C ASP A 87 -13.68 2.36 -0.44
N GLN A 88 -12.53 2.06 0.16
CA GLN A 88 -12.46 1.67 1.57
C GLN A 88 -12.85 2.84 2.49
N MET A 89 -13.85 2.63 3.37
CA MET A 89 -14.27 3.62 4.35
C MET A 89 -13.52 3.44 5.67
N VAL A 90 -12.85 4.50 6.14
CA VAL A 90 -12.10 4.51 7.40
C VAL A 90 -12.52 5.66 8.31
N LYS A 91 -12.24 5.51 9.61
CA LYS A 91 -12.39 6.60 10.59
C LYS A 91 -11.22 7.55 10.43
N HIS A 92 -11.49 8.74 9.88
CA HIS A 92 -10.54 9.82 9.75
C HIS A 92 -10.56 10.71 10.99
N HIS A 93 -9.38 10.97 11.54
CA HIS A 93 -9.17 11.87 12.68
C HIS A 93 -8.37 13.10 12.24
N GLU A 94 -8.79 14.29 12.67
CA GLU A 94 -8.07 15.54 12.43
C GLU A 94 -6.97 15.77 13.48
N MET A 95 -6.14 14.76 13.72
CA MET A 95 -4.99 14.80 14.64
C MET A 95 -3.94 13.77 14.24
N SER A 96 -2.69 14.00 14.65
CA SER A 96 -1.57 13.06 14.51
C SER A 96 -1.90 11.71 15.17
N ASP A 97 -1.32 10.62 14.65
CA ASP A 97 -1.43 9.27 15.18
C ASP A 97 -0.96 9.21 16.64
N SER A 98 0.14 9.89 16.98
CA SER A 98 0.66 9.96 18.35
C SER A 98 -0.37 10.54 19.34
N GLU A 99 -1.06 11.61 18.94
CA GLU A 99 -2.11 12.25 19.75
C GLU A 99 -3.38 11.37 19.82
N LEU A 100 -3.75 10.75 18.70
CA LEU A 100 -4.87 9.82 18.66
C LEU A 100 -4.65 8.66 19.64
N VAL A 101 -3.49 8.01 19.59
CA VAL A 101 -3.10 6.93 20.51
C VAL A 101 -3.17 7.40 21.95
N ARG A 102 -2.58 8.57 22.26
CA ARG A 102 -2.59 9.14 23.61
C ARG A 102 -4.01 9.31 24.16
N ARG A 103 -4.93 9.86 23.36
CA ARG A 103 -6.32 10.08 23.78
C ARG A 103 -7.08 8.77 23.95
N LEU A 104 -6.89 7.82 23.04
CA LEU A 104 -7.50 6.49 23.16
C LEU A 104 -7.04 5.76 24.43
N VAL A 105 -5.74 5.83 24.74
CA VAL A 105 -5.17 5.27 25.99
C VAL A 105 -5.73 5.97 27.22
N ALA A 106 -6.01 7.28 27.16
CA ALA A 106 -6.68 8.02 28.20
C ALA A 106 -8.19 7.70 28.35
N GLY A 107 -8.72 6.80 27.52
CA GLY A 107 -10.14 6.41 27.52
C GLY A 107 -11.06 7.44 26.87
N GLU A 108 -10.50 8.43 26.17
CA GLU A 108 -11.27 9.41 25.42
C GLU A 108 -11.86 8.80 24.15
N LYS A 109 -12.86 9.49 23.58
CA LYS A 109 -13.43 9.15 22.27
C LYS A 109 -13.19 10.32 21.31
N PRO A 110 -12.01 10.39 20.69
CA PRO A 110 -11.71 11.47 19.75
C PRO A 110 -12.76 11.55 18.64
N PRO A 111 -13.14 12.76 18.21
CA PRO A 111 -14.07 12.92 17.10
C PRO A 111 -13.47 12.31 15.84
N PHE A 112 -14.34 11.77 14.99
CA PHE A 112 -13.95 11.21 13.70
C PHE A 112 -15.00 11.54 12.64
N THR A 113 -14.56 11.48 11.39
CA THR A 113 -15.44 11.48 10.22
C THR A 113 -15.20 10.21 9.42
N TRP A 114 -16.22 9.69 8.77
CA TRP A 114 -16.04 8.60 7.82
C TRP A 114 -15.59 9.19 6.49
N ARG A 115 -14.42 8.75 5.99
CA ARG A 115 -13.89 9.15 4.69
C ARG A 115 -13.50 7.92 3.89
N LYS A 116 -13.61 8.03 2.55
CA LYS A 116 -12.95 7.08 1.65
C LYS A 116 -11.43 7.24 1.79
N CYS A 117 -10.70 6.14 1.72
CA CYS A 117 -9.25 6.15 1.63
C CYS A 117 -8.79 5.39 0.40
N LEU A 118 -7.66 5.86 -0.14
CA LEU A 118 -6.86 5.05 -1.03
C LEU A 118 -6.10 4.02 -0.20
N TYR A 119 -6.34 2.75 -0.48
CA TYR A 119 -5.60 1.61 0.05
C TYR A 119 -4.83 0.95 -1.10
N LEU A 120 -3.51 0.91 -0.99
CA LEU A 120 -2.64 0.18 -1.90
C LEU A 120 -1.83 -0.83 -1.09
N GLU A 121 -1.86 -2.08 -1.50
CA GLU A 121 -1.05 -3.13 -0.93
C GLU A 121 -0.49 -4.02 -2.03
N TRP A 122 0.78 -4.34 -1.89
CA TRP A 122 1.45 -5.30 -2.76
C TRP A 122 2.54 -6.04 -2.00
N PHE A 123 2.91 -7.18 -2.56
CA PHE A 123 4.00 -8.02 -2.11
C PHE A 123 5.13 -7.89 -3.12
N SER A 124 6.14 -7.11 -2.76
CA SER A 124 7.36 -6.91 -3.53
C SER A 124 8.34 -8.05 -3.32
N ASN A 125 8.94 -8.51 -4.40
CA ASN A 125 10.00 -9.52 -4.34
C ASN A 125 11.26 -8.99 -3.64
N ALA A 126 11.50 -7.68 -3.68
CA ALA A 126 12.71 -7.06 -3.12
C ALA A 126 12.50 -6.52 -1.70
N ASN A 127 11.29 -6.07 -1.36
CA ASN A 127 11.03 -5.34 -0.12
C ASN A 127 9.91 -5.95 0.75
N GLY A 128 9.38 -7.11 0.37
CA GLY A 128 8.31 -7.77 1.11
C GLY A 128 6.97 -7.06 0.96
N ARG A 129 6.18 -6.98 2.02
CA ARG A 129 4.83 -6.36 1.97
C ARG A 129 4.92 -4.84 2.13
N ILE A 130 4.30 -4.10 1.22
CA ILE A 130 4.15 -2.65 1.30
C ILE A 130 2.66 -2.32 1.40
N VAL A 131 2.32 -1.36 2.28
CA VAL A 131 0.95 -0.89 2.47
C VAL A 131 0.93 0.64 2.50
N ILE A 132 0.07 1.25 1.70
CA ILE A 132 -0.27 2.66 1.75
C ILE A 132 -1.76 2.76 2.06
N GLN A 133 -2.12 3.43 3.14
CA GLN A 133 -3.51 3.73 3.46
C GLN A 133 -3.62 5.21 3.80
N SER A 134 -4.35 5.98 2.98
CA SER A 134 -4.50 7.42 3.23
C SER A 134 -5.83 7.97 2.75
N THR A 135 -6.46 8.76 3.61
CA THR A 135 -7.63 9.61 3.29
C THR A 135 -7.22 10.94 2.65
N ARG A 136 -5.92 11.23 2.61
CA ARG A 136 -5.32 12.46 2.08
C ARG A 136 -4.80 12.29 0.65
N LEU A 137 -4.94 11.10 0.09
CA LEU A 137 -4.66 10.76 -1.30
C LEU A 137 -5.99 10.56 -2.04
N GLU A 138 -6.13 11.24 -3.18
CA GLU A 138 -7.28 11.12 -4.06
C GLU A 138 -6.90 10.39 -5.35
N VAL A 139 -7.90 9.71 -5.94
CA VAL A 139 -7.78 9.02 -7.22
C VAL A 139 -8.60 9.73 -8.30
N GLU A 140 -7.94 10.08 -9.40
CA GLU A 140 -8.54 10.61 -10.63
C GLU A 140 -8.45 9.55 -11.73
N ARG A 141 -9.60 9.02 -12.19
CA ARG A 141 -9.65 8.05 -13.30
C ARG A 141 -9.36 8.74 -14.63
N ILE A 142 -8.53 8.11 -15.46
CA ILE A 142 -8.09 8.63 -16.75
C ILE A 142 -8.67 7.75 -17.87
N GLY A 143 -9.33 8.38 -18.84
CA GLY A 143 -9.80 7.71 -20.05
C GLY A 143 -11.06 6.89 -19.84
N GLU A 144 -11.09 5.69 -20.42
CA GLU A 144 -12.22 4.76 -20.35
C GLU A 144 -11.81 3.47 -19.63
N ARG A 145 -12.80 2.80 -19.06
CA ARG A 145 -12.61 1.52 -18.39
C ARG A 145 -12.39 0.41 -19.43
N ALA A 146 -11.28 -0.30 -19.33
CA ALA A 146 -10.93 -1.37 -20.27
C ALA A 146 -11.67 -2.69 -20.01
N PHE A 147 -11.95 -3.01 -18.74
CA PHE A 147 -12.69 -4.21 -18.35
C PHE A 147 -13.38 -4.02 -16.99
N GLU A 148 -14.36 -4.89 -16.70
CA GLU A 148 -14.95 -5.03 -15.37
C GLU A 148 -14.75 -6.47 -14.90
N LEU A 149 -14.47 -6.64 -13.61
CA LEU A 149 -14.41 -7.97 -13.02
C LEU A 149 -15.83 -8.47 -12.73
N THR A 150 -16.11 -9.70 -13.10
CA THR A 150 -17.30 -10.42 -12.63
C THR A 150 -17.16 -10.74 -11.13
N GLU A 151 -18.26 -11.05 -10.46
CA GLU A 151 -18.23 -11.44 -9.05
C GLU A 151 -17.34 -12.67 -8.80
N ASP A 152 -17.29 -13.61 -9.74
CA ASP A 152 -16.52 -14.84 -9.58
C ASP A 152 -15.02 -14.59 -9.83
N GLU A 153 -14.66 -13.81 -10.84
CA GLU A 153 -13.27 -13.35 -11.03
C GLU A 153 -12.78 -12.54 -9.83
N TRP A 154 -13.65 -11.72 -9.22
CA TRP A 154 -13.31 -10.99 -8.02
C TRP A 154 -13.06 -11.91 -6.82
N LYS A 155 -13.91 -12.92 -6.60
CA LYS A 155 -13.70 -13.92 -5.54
C LYS A 155 -12.39 -14.68 -5.74
N GLU A 156 -12.08 -15.06 -6.97
CA GLU A 156 -10.82 -15.73 -7.30
C GLU A 156 -9.61 -14.82 -7.03
N GLN A 157 -9.68 -13.54 -7.42
CA GLN A 157 -8.63 -12.57 -7.13
C GLN A 157 -8.41 -12.40 -5.62
N VAL A 158 -9.48 -12.23 -4.83
CA VAL A 158 -9.40 -12.14 -3.36
C VAL A 158 -8.73 -13.37 -2.77
N GLN A 159 -9.08 -14.57 -3.25
CA GLN A 159 -8.48 -15.80 -2.79
C GLN A 159 -6.99 -15.90 -3.15
N GLN A 160 -6.61 -15.46 -4.36
CA GLN A 160 -5.20 -15.41 -4.77
C GLN A 160 -4.40 -14.44 -3.89
N ASN A 161 -4.92 -13.23 -3.66
CA ASN A 161 -4.25 -12.22 -2.83
C ASN A 161 -4.07 -12.71 -1.38
N ALA A 162 -5.05 -13.44 -0.84
CA ALA A 162 -4.96 -14.06 0.49
C ALA A 162 -3.88 -15.17 0.55
N ASN A 163 -3.71 -15.94 -0.54
CA ASN A 163 -2.67 -16.97 -0.61
C ASN A 163 -1.27 -16.35 -0.70
N GLU A 164 -1.10 -15.23 -1.43
CA GLU A 164 0.17 -14.50 -1.50
C GLU A 164 0.61 -13.96 -0.13
N LEU A 165 -0.33 -13.52 0.71
CA LEU A 165 -0.04 -13.17 2.10
C LEU A 165 0.54 -14.38 2.88
N GLY A 166 -0.02 -15.56 2.67
CA GLY A 166 0.48 -16.81 3.24
C GLY A 166 1.90 -17.14 2.76
N HIS A 167 2.13 -17.07 1.45
CA HIS A 167 3.46 -17.33 0.85
C HIS A 167 4.52 -16.32 1.32
N SER A 168 4.17 -15.03 1.38
CA SER A 168 5.07 -13.99 1.89
C SER A 168 5.45 -14.25 3.35
N MET A 169 4.52 -14.73 4.18
CA MET A 169 4.81 -15.05 5.58
C MET A 169 5.73 -16.27 5.72
N VAL A 170 5.61 -17.27 4.84
CA VAL A 170 6.54 -18.42 4.80
C VAL A 170 7.94 -17.97 4.38
N GLN A 171 8.08 -17.21 3.29
CA GLN A 171 9.39 -16.72 2.83
C GLN A 171 10.09 -15.84 3.88
N LEU A 172 9.33 -15.00 4.60
CA LEU A 172 9.87 -14.22 5.72
C LEU A 172 10.33 -15.11 6.87
N THR A 173 9.64 -16.22 7.13
CA THR A 173 10.03 -17.17 8.18
C THR A 173 11.32 -17.90 7.79
N ASP A 174 11.38 -18.40 6.54
CA ASP A 174 12.56 -19.09 6.02
C ASP A 174 13.79 -18.14 6.01
N ALA A 175 13.63 -16.90 5.55
CA ALA A 175 14.73 -15.92 5.52
C ALA A 175 15.20 -15.44 6.91
N LEU A 176 14.32 -15.47 7.91
CA LEU A 176 14.72 -15.21 9.30
C LEU A 176 15.48 -16.40 9.89
N GLN A 177 15.06 -17.62 9.56
CA GLN A 177 15.68 -18.84 10.03
C GLN A 177 17.08 -19.04 9.42
N GLU A 178 17.25 -18.76 8.13
CA GLU A 178 18.58 -18.76 7.47
C GLU A 178 19.55 -17.74 8.08
N ARG A 179 19.07 -16.58 8.53
CA ARG A 179 19.91 -15.58 9.23
C ARG A 179 20.31 -16.02 10.64
N GLU A 180 19.40 -16.65 11.38
CA GLU A 180 19.72 -17.19 12.71
C GLU A 180 20.73 -18.34 12.63
N ASP A 181 20.63 -19.18 11.60
CA ASP A 181 21.58 -20.27 11.35
C ASP A 181 22.97 -19.75 10.90
N GLU A 182 23.03 -18.67 10.10
CA GLU A 182 24.31 -18.02 9.71
C GLU A 182 25.02 -17.33 10.88
N ASP A 183 24.29 -16.78 11.85
CA ASP A 183 24.87 -16.12 13.04
C ASP A 183 25.33 -17.14 14.12
N GLU A 184 24.81 -18.38 14.12
CA GLU A 184 25.24 -19.46 15.04
C GLU A 184 26.51 -20.20 14.56
N ASP A 185 26.76 -20.29 13.25
CA ASP A 185 27.94 -20.99 12.70
C ASP A 185 29.24 -20.16 12.75
N ASP A 186 29.16 -18.85 13.05
CA ASP A 186 30.29 -17.92 13.18
C ASP A 186 30.72 -17.62 14.66
N ALA A 187 30.18 -18.37 15.65
CA ALA A 187 30.44 -18.18 17.10
C ALA A 187 31.39 -19.21 17.76
#